data_AF-A0A0G1QCX5-F1
#
_entry.id   AF-A0A0G1QCX5-F1
#
_cell.length_a   1.000
_cell.length_b   1.000
_cell.length_c   1.000
_cell.angle_alpha   90.00
_cell.angle_beta   90.00
_cell.angle_gamma   90.00
#
_symmetry.space_group_name_H-M   'P 1'
#
loop_
_entity.id
_entity.type
_entity.pdbx_description
1 polymer ?
#
loop_
_entity_poly.entity_id
_entity_poly.type
_entity_poly.pdbx_seq_one_letter_code
_entity_poly.pdbx_strand_id
1 'polypeptide(L)'
;MSAKNPLQTMQRIFSLAILTGVAYYIILSIYFVIIYNFMKTALLTVKIDPKVKRKAHAVAEALGMSLGTLVSVQLNEFIRTKTVHASLSEDRPTPYLLKALKESAADVKAGRVSPQFDNATDAIKWLTSRKKSYSSAS
;
A
#
# COMPACT_ATOMS: atom_id res chain seq x y z
N MET A 1 -1.10 71.72 -2.64
CA MET A 1 -0.78 70.76 -1.56
C MET A 1 -2.09 70.38 -0.89
N SER A 2 -2.72 69.28 -1.34
CA SER A 2 -4.08 68.92 -0.89
C SER A 2 -4.03 68.33 0.53
N ALA A 3 -4.58 69.05 1.50
CA ALA A 3 -4.74 68.54 2.87
C ALA A 3 -5.60 67.26 2.80
N LYS A 4 -5.02 66.11 3.17
CA LYS A 4 -5.76 64.84 3.22
C LYS A 4 -6.87 64.99 4.26
N ASN A 5 -8.13 64.74 3.85
CA ASN A 5 -9.28 64.85 4.73
C ASN A 5 -9.10 63.88 5.93
N PRO A 6 -9.20 64.36 7.19
CA PRO A 6 -9.02 63.52 8.37
C PRO A 6 -10.00 62.34 8.40
N LEU A 7 -11.22 62.50 7.86
CA LEU A 7 -12.22 61.44 7.82
C LEU A 7 -11.82 60.29 6.88
N GLN A 8 -11.25 60.60 5.70
CA GLN A 8 -10.74 59.58 4.78
C GLN A 8 -9.51 58.85 5.34
N THR A 9 -8.67 59.56 6.09
CA THR A 9 -7.50 58.98 6.76
C THR A 9 -7.95 58.00 7.85
N MET A 10 -8.97 58.38 8.62
CA MET A 10 -9.58 57.54 9.66
C MET A 10 -10.26 56.29 9.08
N GLN A 11 -11.04 56.42 7.99
CA GLN A 11 -11.63 55.26 7.30
C GLN A 11 -10.57 54.28 6.77
N ARG A 12 -9.45 54.78 6.25
CA ARG A 12 -8.33 53.94 5.81
C ARG A 12 -7.71 53.15 6.96
N ILE A 13 -7.51 53.78 8.12
CA ILE A 13 -6.99 53.12 9.32
C ILE A 13 -7.95 52.01 9.77
N PHE A 14 -9.25 52.27 9.82
CA PHE A 14 -10.25 51.25 10.15
C PHE A 14 -10.27 50.09 9.15
N SER A 15 -10.23 50.38 7.84
CA SER A 15 -10.19 49.34 6.81
C SER A 15 -8.94 48.46 6.90
N LEU A 16 -7.79 49.06 7.24
CA LEU A 16 -6.54 48.34 7.43
C LEU A 16 -6.59 47.46 8.69
N ALA A 17 -7.14 47.96 9.80
CA ALA A 17 -7.31 47.21 11.04
C ALA A 17 -8.25 46.00 10.88
N ILE A 18 -9.32 46.15 10.10
CA ILE A 18 -10.23 45.05 9.76
C ILE A 18 -9.51 44.02 8.90
N LEU A 19 -8.76 44.47 7.87
CA LEU A 19 -8.02 43.58 6.98
C LEU A 19 -6.94 42.79 7.74
N THR A 20 -6.21 43.42 8.65
CA THR A 20 -5.20 42.74 9.47
C THR A 20 -5.84 41.75 10.45
N GLY A 21 -7.00 42.08 11.03
CA GLY A 21 -7.76 41.18 11.89
C GLY A 21 -8.27 39.94 11.14
N VAL A 22 -8.84 40.13 9.95
CA VAL A 22 -9.30 39.02 9.09
C VAL A 22 -8.12 38.14 8.65
N ALA A 23 -7.00 38.75 8.24
CA ALA A 23 -5.79 38.00 7.87
C ALA A 23 -5.26 37.17 9.06
N TYR A 24 -5.23 37.75 10.26
CA TYR A 24 -4.81 37.04 11.47
C TYR A 24 -5.73 35.86 11.79
N TYR A 25 -7.06 36.04 11.68
CA TYR A 25 -8.02 34.97 11.90
C TYR A 25 -7.86 33.82 10.89
N ILE A 26 -7.66 34.14 9.61
CA ILE A 26 -7.41 33.13 8.57
C ILE A 26 -6.15 32.35 8.90
N ILE A 27 -5.05 33.03 9.21
CA ILE A 27 -3.78 32.41 9.60
C ILE A 27 -3.98 31.50 10.81
N LEU A 28 -4.64 31.98 11.87
CA LEU A 28 -4.92 31.22 13.08
C LEU A 28 -5.77 29.97 12.78
N SER A 29 -6.78 30.10 11.92
CA SER A 29 -7.63 28.97 11.52
C SER A 29 -6.84 27.88 10.79
N ILE A 30 -5.91 28.26 9.91
CA ILE A 30 -5.03 27.32 9.20
C ILE A 30 -4.12 26.61 10.19
N TYR A 31 -3.48 27.34 11.11
CA TYR A 31 -2.65 26.75 12.16
C TYR A 31 -3.44 25.77 13.03
N PHE A 32 -4.66 26.13 13.43
CA PHE A 32 -5.53 25.26 14.21
C PHE A 32 -5.84 23.94 13.46
N VAL A 33 -6.20 24.02 12.18
CA VAL A 33 -6.47 22.82 11.35
C VAL A 33 -5.22 21.93 11.24
N ILE A 34 -4.04 22.51 11.01
CA ILE A 34 -2.78 21.75 10.93
C ILE A 34 -2.50 21.01 12.25
N ILE A 35 -2.58 21.72 13.38
CA ILE A 35 -2.33 21.15 14.71
C ILE A 35 -3.34 20.04 15.03
N TYR A 36 -4.63 20.28 14.76
CA TYR A 36 -5.69 19.30 15.01
C TYR A 36 -5.48 18.01 14.22
N ASN A 37 -5.06 18.11 12.96
CA ASN A 37 -4.73 16.94 12.15
C ASN A 37 -3.46 16.23 12.65
N PHE A 38 -2.44 16.98 13.08
CA PHE A 38 -1.22 16.42 13.64
C PHE A 38 -1.49 15.59 14.90
N MET A 39 -2.37 16.05 15.79
CA MET A 39 -2.73 15.34 17.03
C MET A 39 -3.43 13.99 16.82
N LYS A 40 -3.96 13.71 15.62
CA LYS A 40 -4.57 12.41 15.29
C LYS A 40 -3.56 11.35 14.85
N THR A 41 -2.28 11.71 14.75
CA THR A 41 -1.22 10.83 14.28
C THR A 41 -0.33 10.37 15.44
N ALA A 42 0.12 9.13 15.39
CA ALA A 42 1.08 8.58 16.34
C ALA A 42 2.48 8.53 15.70
N LEU A 43 3.51 8.87 16.47
CA LEU A 43 4.89 8.81 16.01
C LEU A 43 5.44 7.38 16.12
N LEU A 44 5.84 6.79 14.99
CA LEU A 44 6.56 5.52 14.94
C LEU A 44 8.06 5.75 14.72
N THR A 45 8.85 5.60 15.79
CA THR A 45 10.32 5.73 15.74
C THR A 45 10.96 4.35 15.77
N VAL A 46 11.69 3.98 14.70
CA VAL A 46 12.40 2.70 14.61
C VAL A 46 13.87 2.96 14.30
N LYS A 47 14.77 2.35 15.09
CA LYS A 47 16.21 2.36 14.80
C LYS A 47 16.51 1.31 13.75
N ILE A 48 17.05 1.74 12.61
CA ILE A 48 17.47 0.86 11.52
C ILE A 48 18.85 1.30 11.02
N ASP A 49 19.54 0.38 10.33
CA ASP A 49 20.81 0.70 9.69
C ASP A 49 20.63 1.85 8.66
N PRO A 50 21.51 2.88 8.65
CA PRO A 50 21.39 4.02 7.73
C PRO A 50 21.48 3.66 6.25
N LYS A 51 22.19 2.57 5.89
CA LYS A 51 22.26 2.06 4.52
C LYS A 51 20.93 1.39 4.14
N VAL A 52 20.31 0.64 5.05
CA VAL A 52 18.99 0.03 4.84
C VAL A 52 17.93 1.10 4.65
N LYS A 53 17.94 2.15 5.49
CA LYS A 53 17.02 3.30 5.35
C LYS A 53 17.11 3.94 3.96
N ARG A 54 18.33 4.18 3.48
CA ARG A 54 18.57 4.78 2.16
C ARG A 54 18.07 3.90 1.02
N LYS A 55 18.33 2.60 1.08
CA LYS A 55 17.84 1.64 0.07
C LYS A 55 16.32 1.58 0.04
N ALA A 56 15.68 1.49 1.20
CA ALA A 56 14.22 1.47 1.30
C ALA A 56 13.59 2.76 0.75
N HIS A 57 14.22 3.91 1.01
CA HIS A 57 13.78 5.19 0.46
C HIS A 57 13.85 5.21 -1.08
N ALA A 58 14.96 4.79 -1.67
CA ALA A 58 15.13 4.75 -3.11
C ALA A 58 14.10 3.83 -3.80
N VAL A 59 13.77 2.69 -3.18
CA VAL A 59 12.71 1.78 -3.67
C VAL A 59 11.34 2.44 -3.58
N ALA A 60 11.02 3.11 -2.47
CA ALA A 60 9.74 3.81 -2.31
C ALA A 60 9.57 4.94 -3.34
N GLU A 61 10.63 5.72 -3.60
CA GLU A 61 10.62 6.77 -4.63
C GLU A 61 10.46 6.21 -6.04
N ALA A 62 11.12 5.08 -6.35
CA ALA A 62 10.94 4.39 -7.62
C ALA A 62 9.49 3.90 -7.83
N LEU A 63 8.76 3.65 -6.73
CA LEU A 63 7.34 3.30 -6.73
C LEU A 63 6.41 4.53 -6.68
N GLY A 64 6.96 5.76 -6.65
CA GLY A 64 6.19 7.00 -6.65
C GLY A 64 5.59 7.40 -5.29
N MET A 65 6.15 6.92 -4.17
CA MET A 65 5.63 7.25 -2.83
C MET A 65 6.73 7.49 -1.79
N SER A 66 6.35 8.10 -0.66
CA SER A 66 7.28 8.29 0.46
C SER A 66 7.49 6.99 1.26
N LEU A 67 8.65 6.86 1.92
CA LEU A 67 8.91 5.74 2.82
C LEU A 67 7.88 5.64 3.96
N GLY A 68 7.41 6.78 4.49
CA GLY A 68 6.38 6.81 5.53
C GLY A 68 5.05 6.24 5.02
N THR A 69 4.64 6.64 3.82
CA THR A 69 3.44 6.11 3.15
C THR A 69 3.55 4.60 2.96
N LEU A 70 4.70 4.10 2.50
CA LEU A 70 4.94 2.67 2.33
C LEU A 70 4.77 1.90 3.65
N VAL A 71 5.35 2.41 4.74
CA VAL A 71 5.20 1.80 6.08
C VAL A 71 3.74 1.81 6.53
N SER A 72 3.03 2.94 6.38
CA SER A 72 1.61 3.04 6.74
C SER A 72 0.73 2.07 5.95
N VAL A 73 0.97 1.93 4.64
CA VAL A 73 0.26 0.98 3.78
C VAL A 73 0.53 -0.45 4.24
N GLN A 74 1.80 -0.80 4.49
CA GLN A 74 2.15 -2.15 4.92
C GLN A 74 1.54 -2.50 6.29
N LEU A 75 1.47 -1.55 7.22
CA LEU A 75 0.80 -1.75 8.50
C LEU A 75 -0.71 -1.97 8.34
N ASN A 76 -1.37 -1.18 7.48
CA ASN A 76 -2.79 -1.39 7.17
C ASN A 76 -3.04 -2.75 6.50
N GLU A 77 -2.17 -3.15 5.58
CA GLU A 77 -2.25 -4.44 4.93
C GLU A 77 -2.07 -5.58 5.93
N PHE A 78 -1.09 -5.47 6.81
CA PHE A 78 -0.85 -6.44 7.87
C PHE A 78 -2.04 -6.53 8.83
N ILE A 79 -2.68 -5.41 9.19
CA ILE A 79 -3.88 -5.42 10.03
C ILE A 79 -5.03 -6.17 9.34
N ARG A 80 -5.20 -5.97 8.03
CA ARG A 80 -6.27 -6.55 7.21
C ARG A 80 -6.08 -8.04 6.96
N THR A 81 -4.88 -8.43 6.55
CA THR A 81 -4.57 -9.79 6.08
C THR A 81 -4.04 -10.70 7.18
N LYS A 82 -3.51 -10.11 8.27
CA LYS A 82 -2.75 -10.81 9.32
C LYS A 82 -1.52 -11.57 8.79
N THR A 83 -1.08 -11.26 7.57
CA THR A 83 0.05 -11.90 6.91
C THR A 83 1.05 -10.84 6.46
N VAL A 84 2.33 -11.22 6.43
CA VAL A 84 3.39 -10.40 5.84
C VAL A 84 3.80 -11.03 4.52
N HIS A 85 3.44 -10.38 3.42
CA HIS A 85 3.88 -10.80 2.09
C HIS A 85 5.19 -10.08 1.75
N ALA A 86 6.27 -10.85 1.64
CA ALA A 86 7.54 -10.38 1.10
C ALA A 86 7.83 -11.18 -0.17
N SER A 87 7.80 -10.51 -1.32
CA SER A 87 8.21 -11.09 -2.60
C SER A 87 9.17 -10.11 -3.27
N LEU A 88 10.33 -10.62 -3.67
CA LEU A 88 11.35 -9.86 -4.41
C LEU A 88 11.15 -9.94 -5.93
N SER A 89 9.99 -10.42 -6.39
CA SER A 89 9.78 -11.00 -7.72
C SER A 89 10.36 -12.41 -7.83
N GLU A 90 9.58 -13.39 -7.37
CA GLU A 90 9.57 -14.70 -8.02
C GLU A 90 8.43 -14.73 -9.04
N ASP A 91 8.48 -13.85 -10.04
CA ASP A 91 7.70 -14.03 -11.28
C ASP A 91 8.17 -15.26 -12.07
N ARG A 92 9.20 -15.96 -11.57
CA ARG A 92 9.68 -17.22 -12.10
C ARG A 92 9.15 -18.37 -11.24
N PRO A 93 8.30 -19.25 -11.81
CA PRO A 93 7.94 -20.51 -11.21
C PRO A 93 9.18 -21.25 -10.70
N THR A 94 9.09 -21.88 -9.52
CA THR A 94 10.16 -22.75 -9.03
C THR A 94 10.51 -23.81 -10.09
N PRO A 95 11.74 -24.33 -10.15
CA PRO A 95 12.09 -25.40 -11.09
C PRO A 95 11.15 -26.62 -10.99
N TYR A 96 10.65 -26.91 -9.78
CA TYR A 96 9.62 -27.92 -9.54
C TYR A 96 8.30 -27.58 -10.24
N LEU A 97 7.79 -26.36 -10.07
CA LEU A 97 6.56 -25.91 -10.73
C LEU A 97 6.71 -25.91 -12.26
N LEU A 98 7.86 -25.46 -12.78
CA LEU A 98 8.15 -25.49 -14.21
C LEU A 98 8.18 -26.92 -14.76
N LYS A 99 8.73 -27.87 -14.00
CA LYS A 99 8.74 -29.29 -14.36
C LYS A 99 7.32 -29.88 -14.32
N ALA A 100 6.54 -29.61 -13.28
CA ALA A 100 5.17 -30.07 -13.15
C ALA A 100 4.27 -29.53 -14.28
N LEU A 101 4.44 -28.28 -14.70
CA LEU A 101 3.73 -27.71 -15.85
C LEU A 101 4.10 -28.40 -17.17
N LYS A 102 5.39 -28.73 -17.38
CA LYS A 102 5.84 -29.49 -18.56
C LYS A 102 5.29 -30.90 -18.59
N GLU A 103 5.29 -31.59 -17.45
CA GLU A 103 4.69 -32.92 -17.29
C GLU A 103 3.19 -32.87 -17.56
N SER A 104 2.48 -31.90 -16.98
CA SER A 104 1.04 -31.69 -17.24
C SER A 104 0.74 -31.45 -18.72
N ALA A 105 1.53 -30.60 -19.41
CA ALA A 105 1.36 -30.36 -20.85
C ALA A 105 1.58 -31.64 -21.70
N ALA A 106 2.57 -32.46 -21.33
CA ALA A 106 2.82 -33.74 -21.99
C ALA A 106 1.69 -34.76 -21.72
N ASP A 107 1.16 -34.79 -20.50
CA ASP A 107 0.05 -35.65 -20.09
C ASP A 107 -1.24 -35.27 -20.85
N VAL A 108 -1.53 -33.97 -20.98
CA VAL A 108 -2.65 -33.46 -21.80
C VAL A 108 -2.51 -33.88 -23.26
N LYS A 109 -1.33 -33.69 -23.86
CA LYS A 109 -1.07 -34.09 -25.26
C LYS A 109 -1.18 -35.60 -25.47
N ALA A 110 -0.80 -36.40 -24.47
CA ALA A 110 -0.86 -37.85 -24.50
C ALA A 110 -2.23 -38.42 -24.10
N GLY A 111 -3.23 -37.58 -23.79
CA GLY A 111 -4.53 -38.02 -23.30
C GLY A 111 -4.52 -38.64 -21.89
N ARG A 112 -3.42 -38.48 -21.13
CA ARG A 112 -3.26 -38.96 -19.75
C ARG A 112 -3.88 -37.98 -18.74
N VAL A 113 -5.10 -37.54 -19.01
CA VAL A 113 -5.85 -36.57 -18.21
C VAL A 113 -6.92 -37.24 -17.38
N SER A 114 -7.43 -36.54 -16.36
CA SER A 114 -8.63 -37.00 -15.66
C SER A 114 -9.83 -37.00 -16.62
N PRO A 115 -10.79 -37.92 -16.44
CA PRO A 115 -12.08 -37.80 -17.12
C PRO A 115 -12.81 -36.51 -16.69
N GLN A 116 -13.77 -36.07 -17.49
CA GLN A 116 -14.73 -35.05 -17.03
C GLN A 116 -15.64 -35.67 -15.97
N PHE A 117 -15.98 -34.89 -14.95
CA PHE A 117 -16.85 -35.32 -13.87
C PHE A 117 -18.08 -34.41 -13.82
N ASP A 118 -19.26 -35.02 -13.71
CA ASP A 118 -20.53 -34.30 -13.61
C ASP A 118 -20.86 -33.88 -12.17
N ASN A 119 -20.14 -34.42 -11.19
CA ASN A 119 -20.32 -34.10 -9.78
C ASN A 119 -19.01 -34.21 -8.98
N ALA A 120 -18.96 -33.51 -7.84
CA ALA A 120 -17.77 -33.44 -6.99
C ALA A 120 -17.42 -34.79 -6.33
N THR A 121 -18.42 -35.63 -6.03
CA THR A 121 -18.21 -36.93 -5.37
C THR A 121 -17.38 -37.87 -6.22
N ASP A 122 -17.68 -37.93 -7.51
CA ASP A 122 -16.94 -38.78 -8.46
C ASP A 122 -15.51 -38.28 -8.70
N ALA A 123 -15.32 -36.96 -8.74
CA ALA A 123 -13.99 -36.35 -8.81
C ALA A 123 -13.13 -36.71 -7.57
N ILE A 124 -13.71 -36.61 -6.37
CA ILE A 124 -13.01 -36.96 -5.11
C ILE A 124 -12.69 -38.46 -5.06
N LYS A 125 -13.61 -39.32 -5.51
CA LYS A 125 -13.39 -40.78 -5.57
C LYS A 125 -12.24 -41.13 -6.52
N TRP A 126 -12.16 -40.48 -7.68
CA TRP A 126 -11.08 -40.66 -8.65
C TRP A 126 -9.72 -40.17 -8.11
N LEU A 127 -9.67 -39.02 -7.42
CA LEU A 127 -8.46 -38.51 -6.79
C LEU A 127 -7.94 -39.46 -5.70
N THR A 128 -8.85 -39.98 -4.88
CA THR A 128 -8.49 -40.83 -3.73
C THR A 128 -8.05 -42.23 -4.15
N SER A 129 -8.62 -42.79 -5.22
CA SER A 129 -8.19 -44.09 -5.76
C SER A 129 -6.77 -44.04 -6.34
N ARG A 130 -6.38 -42.90 -6.94
CA ARG A 130 -5.03 -42.67 -7.49
C ARG A 130 -3.96 -42.41 -6.42
N LYS A 131 -4.32 -41.88 -5.24
CA LYS A 131 -3.37 -41.61 -4.14
C LYS A 131 -2.61 -42.87 -3.67
N LYS A 132 -3.21 -44.07 -3.80
CA LYS A 132 -2.55 -45.36 -3.52
C LYS A 132 -1.41 -45.73 -4.48
N SER A 133 -1.37 -45.15 -5.69
CA SER A 133 -0.41 -45.53 -6.75
C SER A 133 0.87 -44.68 -6.77
N TYR A 134 0.87 -43.48 -6.18
CA TYR A 134 2.03 -42.57 -6.15
C TYR A 134 2.83 -42.63 -4.84
N SER A 135 2.23 -43.20 -3.78
CA SER A 135 2.89 -43.43 -2.49
C SER A 135 3.91 -44.58 -2.52
N SER A 136 3.98 -45.35 -3.60
CA SER A 136 4.90 -46.48 -3.78
C SER A 136 6.10 -46.16 -4.70
N ALA A 137 6.24 -44.90 -5.13
CA ALA A 137 7.29 -44.44 -6.04
C ALA A 137 8.13 -43.29 -5.46
N SER A 138 8.22 -43.21 -4.13
CA SER A 138 9.09 -42.30 -3.38
C SER A 138 10.00 -43.08 -2.45
#